data_AF-A0A835HZ90-F1
#
_entry.id   AF-A0A835HZ90-F1
#
_cell.length_a   1.000
_cell.length_b   1.000
_cell.length_c   1.000
_cell.angle_alpha   90.00
_cell.angle_beta   90.00
_cell.angle_gamma   90.00
#
_symmetry.space_group_name_H-M   'P 1'
#
loop_
_entity.id
_entity.type
_entity.pdbx_description
1 polymer ?
#
loop_
_entity_poly.entity_id
_entity_poly.type
_entity_poly.pdbx_seq_one_letter_code
_entity_poly.pdbx_strand_id
1 'polypeptide(L)'
;MDLMLSNFNKAQLPVNPPMGFTENMSPTFLATGNPCLDFFFHVVPNTDAHSVEQRLEAAWKHDDLAALKLICHLRGVRGTGKSDKEGFYAAALWLHKNHPKTLACNMKSIAEFGYFKDLPNFCIGFLKVLKHGKLRERSLR
;
A
#
# COMPACT_ATOMS: atom_id res chain seq x y z
N MET A 1 -0.84 -16.11 28.80
CA MET A 1 0.37 -15.25 28.74
C MET A 1 0.67 -15.05 27.27
N ASP A 2 0.52 -13.82 26.79
CA ASP A 2 0.28 -13.45 25.38
C ASP A 2 1.25 -14.06 24.37
N LEU A 3 0.70 -14.82 23.41
CA LEU A 3 1.42 -15.29 22.21
C LEU A 3 2.06 -14.11 21.45
N MET A 4 1.44 -12.93 21.53
CA MET A 4 1.90 -11.66 20.96
C MET A 4 3.22 -11.20 21.59
N LEU A 5 3.39 -11.31 22.90
CA LEU A 5 4.62 -10.93 23.61
C LEU A 5 5.78 -11.89 23.31
N SER A 6 5.49 -13.19 23.23
CA SER A 6 6.52 -14.21 22.93
C SER A 6 7.11 -14.09 21.52
N ASN A 7 6.33 -13.60 20.56
CA ASN A 7 6.81 -13.37 19.19
C ASN A 7 7.58 -12.05 19.06
N PHE A 8 7.21 -11.03 19.82
CA PHE A 8 7.91 -9.74 19.83
C PHE A 8 9.38 -9.89 20.25
N ASN A 9 9.65 -10.71 21.28
CA ASN A 9 11.02 -10.99 21.74
C ASN A 9 11.82 -11.93 20.82
N LYS A 10 11.18 -12.58 19.83
CA LYS A 10 11.85 -13.42 18.83
C LYS A 10 12.30 -12.66 17.59
N ALA A 11 11.79 -11.43 17.38
CA ALA A 11 12.30 -10.58 16.32
C ALA A 11 13.75 -10.21 16.65
N GLN A 12 14.70 -10.81 15.94
CA GLN A 12 16.10 -10.45 16.02
C GLN A 12 16.27 -9.05 15.44
N LEU A 13 16.17 -8.04 16.30
CA LEU A 13 16.59 -6.69 15.93
C LEU A 13 18.11 -6.73 15.69
N PRO A 14 18.62 -6.17 14.59
CA PRO A 14 20.06 -6.12 14.35
C PRO A 14 20.76 -5.45 15.54
N VAL A 15 21.94 -5.97 15.93
CA VAL A 15 22.71 -5.56 17.12
C VAL A 15 23.05 -4.06 17.14
N ASN A 16 22.97 -3.40 15.98
CA ASN A 16 22.84 -1.94 15.85
C ASN A 16 21.84 -1.63 14.72
N PRO A 17 20.58 -1.28 15.03
CA PRO A 17 19.61 -0.98 13.99
C PRO A 17 19.95 0.34 13.30
N PRO A 18 19.73 0.44 11.97
CA PRO A 18 19.94 1.69 11.27
C PRO A 18 18.96 2.73 11.82
N MET A 19 19.50 3.80 12.41
CA MET A 19 18.71 4.88 13.02
C MET A 19 18.93 6.19 12.26
N GLY A 20 17.91 7.04 12.30
CA GLY A 20 17.92 8.40 11.77
C GLY A 20 17.00 9.30 12.57
N PHE A 21 16.64 10.44 12.00
CA PHE A 21 15.77 11.42 12.64
C PHE A 21 14.46 11.59 11.85
N THR A 22 13.36 11.79 12.56
CA THR A 22 12.09 12.24 11.96
C THR A 22 12.17 13.70 11.55
N GLU A 23 11.14 14.22 10.90
CA GLU A 23 11.02 15.65 10.55
C GLU A 23 11.15 16.58 11.78
N ASN A 24 10.79 16.08 12.97
CA ASN A 24 10.90 16.81 14.24
C ASN A 24 12.20 16.51 15.01
N MET A 25 13.23 15.98 14.34
CA MET A 25 14.54 15.65 14.94
C MET A 25 14.48 14.61 16.07
N SER A 26 13.42 13.80 16.12
CA SER A 26 13.32 12.68 17.07
C SER A 26 14.03 11.45 16.51
N PRO A 27 14.80 10.70 17.31
CA PRO A 27 15.42 9.46 16.84
C PRO A 27 14.36 8.43 16.43
N THR A 28 14.58 7.75 15.31
CA THR A 28 13.71 6.69 14.78
C THR A 28 14.53 5.63 14.06
N PHE A 29 14.00 4.41 14.00
CA PHE A 29 14.54 3.39 13.09
C PHE A 29 14.28 3.78 11.63
N LEU A 30 15.27 3.54 10.77
CA LEU A 30 15.17 3.78 9.32
C LEU A 30 14.45 2.65 8.59
N ALA A 31 14.49 1.44 9.16
CA ALA A 31 13.78 0.27 8.68
C ALA A 31 13.61 -0.72 9.85
N THR A 32 12.54 -1.48 9.80
CA THR A 32 12.21 -2.53 10.77
C THR A 32 12.63 -3.92 10.30
N GLY A 33 13.04 -4.05 9.04
CA GLY A 33 13.33 -5.32 8.39
C GLY A 33 12.08 -6.05 7.88
N ASN A 34 10.88 -5.54 8.16
CA ASN A 34 9.63 -5.99 7.59
C ASN A 34 9.08 -4.91 6.64
N PRO A 35 9.07 -5.14 5.31
CA PRO A 35 8.61 -4.14 4.34
C PRO A 35 7.15 -3.69 4.53
N CYS A 36 6.26 -4.56 5.02
CA CYS A 36 4.87 -4.19 5.31
C CYS A 36 4.79 -3.23 6.50
N LEU A 37 5.63 -3.45 7.52
CA LEU A 37 5.71 -2.57 8.68
C LEU A 37 6.37 -1.23 8.32
N ASP A 38 7.41 -1.27 7.47
CA ASP A 38 8.06 -0.07 6.95
C ASP A 38 7.10 0.77 6.10
N PHE A 39 6.26 0.15 5.28
CA PHE A 39 5.17 0.82 4.58
C PHE A 39 4.19 1.46 5.58
N PHE A 40 3.79 0.70 6.61
CA PHE A 40 2.88 1.20 7.64
C PHE A 40 3.46 2.37 8.43
N PHE A 41 4.75 2.50 8.67
CA PHE A 41 5.28 3.64 9.42
C PHE A 41 5.68 4.82 8.54
N HIS A 42 6.32 4.55 7.40
CA HIS A 42 6.94 5.61 6.60
C HIS A 42 6.03 6.23 5.54
N VAL A 43 4.91 5.59 5.19
CA VAL A 43 3.91 6.21 4.32
C VAL A 43 3.01 7.11 5.17
N VAL A 44 3.30 8.41 5.15
CA VAL A 44 2.58 9.46 5.89
C VAL A 44 2.04 10.50 4.91
N PRO A 45 1.12 11.40 5.33
CA PRO A 45 0.70 12.51 4.49
C PRO A 45 1.90 13.29 3.95
N ASN A 46 1.87 13.66 2.66
CA ASN A 46 2.95 14.30 1.90
C ASN A 46 4.12 13.38 1.48
N THR A 47 4.04 12.07 1.72
CA THR A 47 4.97 11.11 1.08
C THR A 47 4.78 11.18 -0.43
N ASP A 48 5.88 11.28 -1.18
CA ASP A 48 5.80 11.33 -2.64
C ASP A 48 5.28 10.01 -3.22
N ALA A 49 4.56 10.10 -4.35
CA ALA A 49 3.93 8.94 -4.96
C ALA A 49 4.94 7.84 -5.34
N HIS A 50 6.15 8.21 -5.76
CA HIS A 50 7.17 7.23 -6.15
C HIS A 50 7.65 6.41 -4.95
N SER A 51 7.89 7.05 -3.81
CA SER A 51 8.22 6.38 -2.56
C SER A 51 7.10 5.47 -2.07
N VAL A 52 5.84 5.88 -2.23
CA VAL A 52 4.68 5.00 -1.92
C VAL A 52 4.69 3.77 -2.81
N GLU A 53 4.88 3.93 -4.13
CA GLU A 53 4.94 2.83 -5.09
C GLU A 53 6.09 1.85 -4.78
N GLN A 54 7.30 2.35 -4.52
CA GLN A 54 8.47 1.53 -4.20
C GLN A 54 8.28 0.73 -2.91
N ARG A 55 7.79 1.38 -1.85
CA ARG A 55 7.53 0.71 -0.57
C ARG A 55 6.40 -0.31 -0.69
N LEU A 56 5.36 0.00 -1.48
CA LEU A 56 4.27 -0.93 -1.75
C LEU A 56 4.76 -2.16 -2.49
N GLU A 57 5.61 -1.99 -3.49
CA GLU A 57 6.19 -3.11 -4.23
C GLU A 57 7.01 -4.04 -3.31
N ALA A 58 7.82 -3.46 -2.42
CA ALA A 58 8.57 -4.23 -1.43
C ALA A 58 7.65 -4.98 -0.45
N ALA A 59 6.61 -4.32 0.05
CA ALA A 59 5.59 -4.93 0.90
C ALA A 59 4.85 -6.06 0.18
N TRP A 60 4.48 -5.86 -1.09
CA TRP A 60 3.75 -6.84 -1.90
C TRP A 60 4.58 -8.10 -2.18
N LYS A 61 5.88 -7.93 -2.46
CA LYS A 61 6.81 -9.06 -2.62
C LYS A 61 7.01 -9.86 -1.34
N HIS A 62 6.80 -9.23 -0.17
CA HIS A 62 6.92 -9.88 1.13
C HIS A 62 5.64 -10.60 1.55
N ASP A 63 4.50 -9.90 1.51
CA ASP A 63 3.16 -10.43 1.82
C ASP A 63 2.11 -9.60 1.07
N ASP A 64 1.53 -10.19 0.03
CA ASP A 64 0.57 -9.56 -0.88
C ASP A 64 -0.77 -9.25 -0.19
N LEU A 65 -1.22 -10.13 0.70
CA LEU A 65 -2.45 -9.94 1.48
C LEU A 65 -2.30 -8.80 2.49
N ALA A 66 -1.17 -8.73 3.20
CA ALA A 66 -0.87 -7.64 4.11
C ALA A 66 -0.74 -6.31 3.35
N ALA A 67 -0.03 -6.30 2.22
CA ALA A 67 0.07 -5.13 1.35
C ALA A 67 -1.30 -4.63 0.88
N LEU A 68 -2.20 -5.52 0.46
CA LEU A 68 -3.57 -5.16 0.06
C LEU A 68 -4.36 -4.53 1.22
N LYS A 69 -4.25 -5.08 2.44
CA LYS A 69 -4.86 -4.49 3.64
C LYS A 69 -4.29 -3.11 3.94
N LEU A 70 -2.98 -2.91 3.75
CA LEU A 70 -2.33 -1.62 3.94
C LEU A 70 -2.81 -0.57 2.93
N ILE A 71 -3.06 -0.94 1.67
CA ILE A 71 -3.68 -0.05 0.68
C ILE A 71 -5.05 0.43 1.19
N CYS A 72 -5.90 -0.48 1.66
CA CYS A 72 -7.19 -0.13 2.25
C CYS A 72 -7.05 0.75 3.51
N HIS A 73 -6.03 0.46 4.33
CA HIS A 73 -5.73 1.20 5.55
C HIS A 73 -5.32 2.65 5.28
N LEU A 74 -4.62 2.94 4.17
CA LEU A 74 -4.31 4.32 3.79
C LEU A 74 -5.59 5.16 3.68
N ARG A 75 -6.64 4.60 3.08
CA ARG A 75 -7.85 5.34 2.80
C ARG A 75 -8.83 5.44 3.97
N GLY A 76 -8.76 4.53 4.93
CA GLY A 76 -9.72 4.44 6.03
C GLY A 76 -9.88 5.78 6.76
N VAL A 77 -11.08 6.37 6.66
CA VAL A 77 -11.43 7.71 7.19
C VAL A 77 -12.23 7.67 8.48
N ARG A 78 -12.81 6.52 8.84
CA ARG A 78 -13.72 6.38 10.00
C ARG A 78 -13.00 5.85 11.25
N GLY A 79 -11.80 6.36 11.52
CA GLY A 79 -10.93 5.85 12.59
C GLY A 79 -10.32 4.47 12.31
N THR A 80 -10.48 3.95 11.09
CA THR A 80 -9.99 2.63 10.65
C THR A 80 -8.65 2.70 9.90
N GLY A 81 -8.14 3.91 9.64
CA GLY A 81 -7.03 4.13 8.74
C GLY A 81 -6.37 5.50 8.89
N LYS A 82 -5.44 5.79 7.97
CA LYS A 82 -4.63 7.02 7.98
C LYS A 82 -5.30 8.23 7.34
N SER A 83 -6.43 8.04 6.67
CA SER A 83 -7.09 9.08 5.87
C SER A 83 -6.17 9.74 4.82
N ASP A 84 -5.12 9.04 4.39
CA ASP A 84 -4.16 9.51 3.39
C ASP A 84 -4.71 9.24 1.98
N LYS A 85 -5.41 10.26 1.47
CA LYS A 85 -6.05 10.22 0.15
C LYS A 85 -5.00 10.07 -0.96
N GLU A 86 -3.96 10.88 -0.96
CA GLU A 86 -2.99 10.94 -2.06
C GLU A 86 -2.11 9.69 -2.09
N GLY A 87 -1.66 9.21 -0.92
CA GLY A 87 -0.97 7.93 -0.80
C GLY A 87 -1.84 6.76 -1.26
N PHE A 88 -3.13 6.76 -0.92
CA PHE A 88 -4.06 5.74 -1.42
C PHE A 88 -4.18 5.77 -2.95
N TYR A 89 -4.30 6.95 -3.57
CA TYR A 89 -4.38 7.05 -5.03
C TYR A 89 -3.13 6.53 -5.73
N ALA A 90 -1.94 6.86 -5.21
CA ALA A 90 -0.68 6.32 -5.72
C ALA A 90 -0.64 4.78 -5.62
N ALA A 91 -0.95 4.25 -4.43
CA ALA A 91 -0.97 2.82 -4.16
C ALA A 91 -1.98 2.06 -5.04
N ALA A 92 -3.18 2.61 -5.21
CA ALA A 92 -4.23 1.98 -5.99
C ALA A 92 -3.96 2.07 -7.50
N LEU A 93 -3.31 3.14 -7.97
CA LEU A 93 -2.82 3.24 -9.36
C LEU A 93 -1.73 2.19 -9.63
N TRP A 94 -0.80 2.00 -8.70
CA TRP A 94 0.20 0.94 -8.77
C TRP A 94 -0.45 -0.44 -8.80
N LEU A 95 -1.44 -0.69 -7.94
CA LEU A 95 -2.16 -1.97 -7.91
C LEU A 95 -2.89 -2.23 -9.23
N HIS A 96 -3.48 -1.20 -9.83
CA HIS A 96 -4.12 -1.31 -11.15
C HIS A 96 -3.14 -1.65 -12.27
N LYS A 97 -1.94 -1.05 -12.26
CA LYS A 97 -0.89 -1.31 -13.26
C LYS A 97 -0.31 -2.72 -13.15
N ASN A 98 -0.07 -3.20 -11.91
CA ASN A 98 0.68 -4.43 -11.66
C ASN A 98 -0.21 -5.66 -11.39
N HIS A 99 -1.33 -5.48 -10.67
CA HIS A 99 -2.23 -6.56 -10.26
C HIS A 99 -3.71 -6.22 -10.54
N PRO A 100 -4.09 -5.95 -11.81
CA PRO A 100 -5.45 -5.51 -12.17
C PRO A 100 -6.54 -6.52 -11.80
N LYS A 101 -6.23 -7.83 -11.81
CA LYS A 101 -7.18 -8.88 -11.39
C LYS A 101 -7.47 -8.79 -9.89
N THR A 102 -6.45 -8.62 -9.06
CA THR A 102 -6.60 -8.47 -7.61
C THR A 102 -7.42 -7.23 -7.27
N LEU A 103 -7.16 -6.11 -7.96
CA LEU A 103 -7.97 -4.90 -7.82
C LEU A 103 -9.45 -5.17 -8.18
N ALA A 104 -9.72 -5.84 -9.31
CA ALA A 104 -11.08 -6.14 -9.74
C ALA A 104 -11.83 -7.02 -8.73
N CYS A 105 -11.18 -8.07 -8.22
CA CYS A 105 -11.77 -8.99 -7.24
C CYS A 105 -12.04 -8.32 -5.87
N ASN A 106 -11.25 -7.30 -5.50
CA ASN A 106 -11.34 -6.64 -4.21
C ASN A 106 -11.97 -5.24 -4.27
N MET A 107 -12.55 -4.87 -5.43
CA MET A 107 -13.12 -3.54 -5.67
C MET A 107 -14.18 -3.16 -4.64
N LYS A 108 -15.02 -4.13 -4.23
CA LYS A 108 -16.04 -3.92 -3.20
C LYS A 108 -15.41 -3.50 -1.87
N SER A 109 -14.42 -4.24 -1.39
CA SER A 109 -13.72 -3.93 -0.14
C SER A 109 -12.99 -2.59 -0.23
N ILE A 110 -12.32 -2.31 -1.35
CA ILE A 110 -11.64 -1.03 -1.57
C ILE A 110 -12.64 0.14 -1.57
N ALA A 111 -13.84 -0.06 -2.13
CA ALA A 111 -14.91 0.94 -2.10
C ALA A 111 -15.52 1.14 -0.70
N GLU A 112 -15.53 0.12 0.15
CA GLU A 112 -16.02 0.20 1.54
C GLU A 112 -15.07 0.98 2.45
N PHE A 113 -13.76 0.81 2.28
CA PHE A 113 -12.74 1.61 2.97
C PHE A 113 -12.53 2.98 2.32
N GLY A 114 -12.85 3.07 1.03
CA GLY A 114 -12.84 4.25 0.20
C GLY A 114 -14.01 5.20 0.45
N TYR A 115 -13.84 6.44 -0.01
CA TYR A 115 -15.01 7.30 -0.23
C TYR A 115 -15.60 6.86 -1.56
N PHE A 116 -16.89 6.50 -1.60
CA PHE A 116 -17.60 6.06 -2.81
C PHE A 116 -17.41 7.00 -4.03
N LYS A 117 -17.03 8.26 -3.80
CA LYS A 117 -16.70 9.25 -4.83
C LYS A 117 -15.38 9.00 -5.56
N ASP A 118 -14.50 8.16 -5.03
CA ASP A 118 -13.22 7.79 -5.66
C ASP A 118 -13.40 6.66 -6.71
N LEU A 119 -14.50 5.92 -6.61
CA LEU A 119 -14.89 4.78 -7.45
C LEU A 119 -15.01 5.12 -8.96
N PRO A 120 -15.58 6.27 -9.38
CA PRO A 120 -15.61 6.67 -10.78
C PRO A 120 -14.21 6.82 -11.40
N ASN A 121 -13.24 7.33 -10.64
CA ASN A 121 -11.86 7.48 -11.13
C ASN A 121 -11.21 6.10 -11.37
N PHE A 122 -11.48 5.13 -10.49
CA PHE A 122 -11.04 3.74 -10.68
C PHE A 122 -11.70 3.07 -11.90
N CYS A 123 -13.01 3.23 -12.06
CA CYS A 123 -13.75 2.67 -13.19
C CYS A 123 -13.27 3.25 -14.54
N ILE A 124 -12.97 4.56 -14.61
CA ILE A 124 -12.41 5.18 -15.81
C ILE A 124 -11.02 4.63 -16.12
N GLY A 125 -10.17 4.46 -15.11
CA GLY A 125 -8.86 3.82 -15.26
C GLY A 125 -8.96 2.39 -15.79
N PHE A 126 -9.87 1.60 -15.20
CA PHE A 126 -10.13 0.21 -15.59
C PHE A 126 -10.65 0.10 -17.02
N LEU A 127 -11.61 0.95 -17.41
CA LEU A 127 -12.12 1.02 -18.79
C LEU A 127 -11.02 1.39 -19.79
N LYS A 128 -10.09 2.29 -19.44
CA LYS A 128 -8.94 2.63 -20.28
C LYS A 128 -8.00 1.42 -20.45
N VAL A 129 -7.73 0.68 -19.38
CA VAL A 129 -6.87 -0.53 -19.46
C VAL A 129 -7.54 -1.66 -20.23
N LEU A 130 -8.84 -1.90 -20.04
CA LEU A 130 -9.57 -2.88 -20.85
C LEU A 130 -9.56 -2.52 -22.34
N LYS A 131 -9.70 -1.22 -22.68
CA LYS A 131 -9.59 -0.76 -24.08
C LYS A 131 -8.18 -0.95 -24.63
N HIS A 132 -7.13 -0.66 -23.86
CA HIS A 132 -5.74 -0.87 -24.28
C HIS A 132 -5.32 -2.35 -24.38
N GLY A 133 -5.85 -3.22 -23.51
CA GLY A 133 -5.64 -4.67 -23.58
C GLY A 133 -6.27 -5.27 -24.85
N LYS A 134 -7.49 -4.84 -25.19
CA LYS A 134 -8.22 -5.31 -26.37
C LYS A 134 -7.61 -4.83 -27.70
N LEU A 135 -6.90 -3.70 -27.69
CA LEU A 135 -6.16 -3.20 -28.85
C LEU A 135 -4.85 -3.98 -29.09
N ARG A 136 -4.16 -4.42 -28.03
CA ARG A 136 -2.94 -5.24 -28.16
C ARG A 136 -3.22 -6.65 -28.69
N GLU A 137 -4.35 -7.27 -28.30
CA GLU A 137 -4.74 -8.58 -28.84
C GLU A 137 -5.20 -8.54 -30.31
N ARG A 138 -5.62 -7.38 -30.83
CA ARG A 138 -5.97 -7.19 -32.24
C ARG A 138 -4.78 -6.85 -33.15
N SER A 139 -3.68 -6.34 -32.59
CA SER A 139 -2.47 -6.02 -33.35
C SER A 139 -1.48 -7.19 -33.48
N LEU A 140 -1.77 -8.32 -32.82
CA LEU A 140 -0.99 -9.56 -32.85
C LEU A 140 -1.74 -10.71 -33.56
N ARG A 141 -2.79 -10.39 -34.32
CA ARG A 141 -3.50 -11.31 -35.21
C ARG A 141 -3.44 -10.80 -36.64
#